data_AF-A0A4R7CC34-F1
#
_entry.id   AF-A0A4R7CC34-F1
#
_cell.length_a   1.000
_cell.length_b   1.000
_cell.length_c   1.000
_cell.angle_alpha   90.00
_cell.angle_beta   90.00
_cell.angle_gamma   90.00
#
_symmetry.space_group_name_H-M   'P 1'
#
loop_
_entity.id
_entity.type
_entity.pdbx_description
1 polymer ?
#
loop_
_entity_poly.entity_id
_entity_poly.type
_entity_poly.pdbx_seq_one_letter_code
_entity_poly.pdbx_strand_id
1 'polypeptide(L)'
;MSVPVDASRPPPRPAPTLAELAAACLAVSRAPEARKPLRIFGEQVLARPIEDAIAESGLPAPSLAEPVFGTAEHLCGRIERGEKADLYLSEDLVRPRRLVTADLAKHVIPFARQGHCAAILGMAVVTDRPEALLFATFLLSEEGQAVLARHGFRPVASDL
;
A
#
# COMPACT_ATOMS: atom_id res chain seq x y z
N MET A 1 -9.04 -53.47 30.96
CA MET A 1 -8.95 -52.04 31.31
C MET A 1 -9.52 -51.24 30.13
N SER A 2 -10.74 -50.73 30.26
CA SER A 2 -11.42 -49.94 29.21
C SER A 2 -11.41 -48.48 29.61
N VAL A 3 -10.96 -47.61 28.72
CA VAL A 3 -10.95 -46.15 28.91
C VAL A 3 -12.27 -45.60 28.41
N PRO A 4 -12.99 -44.72 29.15
CA PRO A 4 -14.25 -44.16 28.68
C PRO A 4 -13.99 -43.09 27.62
N VAL A 5 -14.79 -43.09 26.55
CA VAL A 5 -14.77 -42.05 25.53
C VAL A 5 -15.58 -40.85 26.05
N ASP A 6 -14.95 -39.67 26.05
CA ASP A 6 -15.52 -38.43 26.55
C ASP A 6 -16.61 -37.91 25.58
N ALA A 7 -17.86 -37.89 26.05
CA ALA A 7 -19.05 -37.51 25.28
C ALA A 7 -19.27 -35.99 25.18
N SER A 8 -18.31 -35.16 25.59
CA SER A 8 -18.52 -33.73 25.73
C SER A 8 -18.07 -32.87 24.54
N ARG A 9 -17.79 -33.45 23.37
CA ARG A 9 -17.33 -32.70 22.19
C ARG A 9 -18.52 -32.14 21.40
N PRO A 10 -18.70 -30.82 21.29
CA PRO A 10 -19.79 -30.25 20.49
C PRO A 10 -19.63 -30.64 19.02
N PRO A 11 -20.74 -30.83 18.27
CA PRO A 11 -20.68 -31.23 16.87
C PRO A 11 -19.94 -30.18 16.02
N PRO A 12 -19.26 -30.60 14.96
CA PRO A 12 -18.63 -29.66 14.03
C PRO A 12 -19.70 -28.74 13.44
N ARG A 13 -19.44 -27.44 13.42
CA ARG A 13 -20.36 -26.46 12.84
C ARG A 13 -20.54 -26.77 11.34
N PRO A 14 -21.77 -26.63 10.79
CA PRO A 14 -21.99 -26.77 9.36
C PRO A 14 -21.16 -25.72 8.60
N ALA A 15 -20.70 -26.08 7.39
CA ALA A 15 -19.99 -25.16 6.53
C ALA A 15 -20.90 -23.96 6.20
N PRO A 16 -20.36 -22.73 6.21
CA PRO A 16 -21.17 -21.54 5.93
C PRO A 16 -21.75 -21.64 4.53
N THR A 17 -23.03 -21.33 4.42
CA THR A 17 -23.75 -21.28 3.15
C THR A 17 -23.27 -20.10 2.31
N LEU A 18 -23.50 -20.17 1.00
CA LEU A 18 -23.15 -19.10 0.06
C LEU A 18 -23.87 -17.77 0.43
N ALA A 19 -25.05 -17.85 1.03
CA ALA A 19 -25.79 -16.71 1.56
C ALA A 19 -25.13 -16.10 2.81
N GLU A 20 -24.57 -16.93 3.70
CA GLU A 20 -23.84 -16.46 4.89
C GLU A 20 -22.48 -15.84 4.51
N LEU A 21 -21.80 -16.41 3.51
CA LEU A 21 -20.60 -15.82 2.93
C LEU A 21 -20.92 -14.47 2.26
N ALA A 22 -22.00 -14.39 1.47
CA ALA A 22 -22.43 -13.14 0.86
C ALA A 22 -22.83 -12.07 1.89
N ALA A 23 -23.56 -12.46 2.95
CA ALA A 23 -23.92 -11.56 4.04
C ALA A 23 -22.71 -11.08 4.85
N ALA A 24 -21.69 -11.93 5.03
CA ALA A 24 -20.40 -11.52 5.63
C ALA A 24 -19.64 -10.53 4.74
N CYS A 25 -19.63 -10.73 3.41
CA CYS A 25 -19.07 -9.77 2.46
C CYS A 25 -19.84 -8.44 2.47
N LEU A 26 -21.18 -8.48 2.56
CA LEU A 26 -22.04 -7.30 2.69
C LEU A 26 -21.88 -6.61 4.04
N ALA A 27 -21.56 -7.34 5.12
CA ALA A 27 -21.30 -6.76 6.44
C ALA A 27 -19.91 -6.12 6.57
N VAL A 28 -18.91 -6.58 5.81
CA VAL A 28 -17.63 -5.84 5.61
C VAL A 28 -17.85 -4.54 4.83
N SER A 29 -18.93 -4.47 4.04
CA SER A 29 -19.28 -3.31 3.21
C SER A 29 -20.03 -2.21 3.97
N ARG A 30 -20.03 -2.23 5.31
CA ARG A 30 -20.91 -1.40 6.13
C ARG A 30 -20.38 0.03 6.30
N ALA A 31 -20.93 0.93 5.48
CA ALA A 31 -20.93 2.39 5.56
C ALA A 31 -19.56 3.11 5.47
N PRO A 32 -19.45 4.21 4.69
CA PRO A 32 -18.30 5.07 4.73
C PRO A 32 -18.35 5.83 6.05
N GLU A 33 -17.77 5.26 7.11
CA GLU A 33 -17.18 6.10 8.15
C GLU A 33 -16.26 7.06 7.40
N ALA A 34 -16.38 8.37 7.65
CA ALA A 34 -15.63 9.41 6.93
C ALA A 34 -14.12 9.20 7.15
N ARG A 35 -13.55 8.26 6.41
CA ARG A 35 -12.19 7.78 6.56
C ARG A 35 -11.33 8.90 6.04
N LYS A 36 -10.42 9.36 6.89
CA LYS A 36 -9.48 10.41 6.51
C LYS A 36 -8.83 10.02 5.18
N PRO A 37 -8.73 10.94 4.22
CA PRO A 37 -8.17 10.62 2.92
C PRO A 37 -6.70 10.20 3.07
N LEU A 38 -6.26 9.21 2.30
CA LEU A 38 -4.91 8.66 2.29
C LEU A 38 -3.90 9.74 1.87
N ARG A 39 -2.88 9.99 2.70
CA ARG A 39 -1.88 11.03 2.44
C ARG A 39 -0.64 10.43 1.79
N ILE A 40 -0.42 10.77 0.53
CA ILE A 40 0.74 10.31 -0.24
C ILE A 40 1.78 11.44 -0.33
N PHE A 41 2.99 11.17 0.12
CA PHE A 41 4.15 12.04 -0.09
C PHE A 41 5.04 11.41 -1.16
N GLY A 42 5.45 12.16 -2.17
CA GLY A 42 6.29 11.66 -3.25
C GLY A 42 7.39 12.63 -3.64
N GLU A 43 8.55 12.14 -4.04
CA GLU A 43 9.54 13.02 -4.66
C GLU A 43 9.03 13.60 -5.99
N GLN A 44 9.44 14.84 -6.31
CA GLN A 44 8.87 15.63 -7.41
C GLN A 44 8.91 14.94 -8.78
N VAL A 45 9.94 14.14 -9.06
CA VAL A 45 10.03 13.36 -10.31
C VAL A 45 8.89 12.35 -10.47
N LEU A 46 8.28 11.93 -9.35
CA LEU A 46 7.21 10.95 -9.33
C LEU A 46 5.84 11.58 -9.48
N ALA A 47 5.73 12.91 -9.60
CA ALA A 47 4.45 13.61 -9.62
C ALA A 47 3.50 13.09 -10.70
N ARG A 48 3.89 13.19 -11.98
CA ARG A 48 3.07 12.70 -13.10
C ARG A 48 2.79 11.19 -13.05
N PRO A 49 3.80 10.33 -12.85
CA PRO A 49 3.56 8.88 -12.75
C PRO A 49 2.57 8.50 -11.66
N ILE A 50 2.63 9.16 -10.50
CA ILE A 50 1.77 8.86 -9.36
C ILE A 50 0.39 9.47 -9.50
N GLU A 51 0.26 10.66 -10.10
CA GLU A 51 -1.04 11.23 -10.48
C GLU A 51 -1.81 10.29 -11.42
N ASP A 52 -1.15 9.78 -12.47
CA ASP A 52 -1.76 8.86 -13.42
C ASP A 52 -2.08 7.51 -12.75
N ALA A 53 -1.18 7.00 -11.91
CA ALA A 53 -1.41 5.76 -11.17
C ALA A 53 -2.60 5.89 -10.21
N ILE A 54 -2.75 7.04 -9.55
CA ILE A 54 -3.92 7.31 -8.70
C ILE A 54 -5.20 7.29 -9.54
N ALA A 55 -5.21 7.98 -10.69
CA ALA A 55 -6.36 8.04 -11.57
C ALA A 55 -6.79 6.65 -12.09
N GLU A 56 -5.83 5.78 -12.37
CA GLU A 56 -6.07 4.43 -12.90
C GLU A 56 -6.26 3.36 -11.80
N SER A 57 -5.91 3.64 -10.55
CA SER A 57 -6.03 2.68 -9.45
C SER A 57 -7.45 2.23 -9.10
N GLY A 58 -8.46 2.96 -9.57
CA GLY A 58 -9.86 2.75 -9.20
C GLY A 58 -10.14 3.00 -7.71
N LEU A 59 -9.19 3.55 -6.95
CA LEU A 59 -9.42 3.93 -5.56
C LEU A 59 -10.49 5.03 -5.52
N PRO A 60 -11.49 4.93 -4.62
CA PRO A 60 -12.56 5.92 -4.57
C PRO A 60 -11.96 7.29 -4.28
N ALA A 61 -12.34 8.32 -5.03
CA ALA A 61 -11.88 9.70 -4.84
C ALA A 61 -11.88 10.21 -3.37
N PRO A 62 -12.87 9.92 -2.48
CA PRO A 62 -12.80 10.36 -1.08
C PRO A 62 -11.72 9.64 -0.25
N SER A 63 -11.09 8.59 -0.81
CA SER A 63 -10.10 7.76 -0.11
C SER A 63 -8.68 8.30 -0.22
N LEU A 64 -8.42 9.30 -1.07
CA LEU A 64 -7.09 9.85 -1.35
C LEU A 64 -7.09 11.38 -1.17
N ALA A 65 -6.09 11.87 -0.45
CA ALA A 65 -5.84 13.29 -0.35
C ALA A 65 -5.07 13.73 -1.59
N GLU A 66 -5.05 15.03 -1.87
CA GLU A 66 -4.12 15.57 -2.87
C GLU A 66 -2.69 15.14 -2.50
N PRO A 67 -1.97 14.46 -3.41
CA PRO A 67 -0.60 14.05 -3.15
C PRO A 67 0.31 15.26 -2.95
N VAL A 68 1.29 15.12 -2.06
CA VAL A 68 2.26 16.17 -1.79
C VAL A 68 3.58 15.80 -2.44
N PHE A 69 4.00 16.61 -3.42
CA PHE A 69 5.27 16.43 -4.11
C PHE A 69 6.32 17.46 -3.66
N GLY A 70 7.59 17.05 -3.63
CA GLY A 70 8.68 17.91 -3.17
C GLY A 70 10.03 17.21 -3.20
N THR A 71 11.04 17.82 -2.59
CA THR A 71 12.36 17.19 -2.44
C THR A 71 12.32 16.14 -1.34
N ALA A 72 13.11 15.08 -1.49
CA ALA A 72 13.24 14.04 -0.47
C ALA A 72 13.59 14.59 0.92
N GLU A 73 14.55 15.51 1.00
CA GLU A 73 15.00 16.09 2.27
C GLU A 73 13.84 16.80 2.98
N HIS A 74 13.08 17.61 2.24
CA HIS A 74 11.95 18.33 2.78
C HIS A 74 10.82 17.39 3.25
N LEU A 75 10.45 16.40 2.42
CA LEU A 75 9.35 15.49 2.73
C LEU A 75 9.69 14.48 3.83
N CYS A 76 10.88 13.87 3.76
CA CYS A 76 11.37 12.97 4.81
C CYS A 76 11.48 13.72 6.15
N GLY A 77 12.05 14.93 6.15
CA GLY A 77 12.14 15.78 7.34
C GLY A 77 10.78 16.24 7.90
N ARG A 78 9.71 16.27 7.10
CA ARG A 78 8.34 16.50 7.59
C ARG A 78 7.80 15.29 8.34
N ILE A 79 8.00 14.08 7.79
CA ILE A 79 7.58 12.83 8.42
C ILE A 79 8.35 12.62 9.73
N GLU A 80 9.66 12.87 9.75
CA GLU A 80 10.50 12.80 10.95
C GLU A 80 10.06 13.76 12.06
N ARG A 81 9.47 14.91 11.70
CA ARG A 81 8.88 15.86 12.66
C ARG A 81 7.44 15.53 13.06
N GLY A 82 6.93 14.37 12.65
CA GLY A 82 5.61 13.86 13.05
C GLY A 82 4.47 14.25 12.12
N GLU A 83 4.75 14.85 10.95
CA GLU A 83 3.69 15.05 9.97
C GLU A 83 3.18 13.70 9.44
N LYS A 84 1.87 13.54 9.44
CA LYS A 84 1.23 12.28 9.03
C LYS A 84 1.28 12.10 7.50
N ALA A 85 2.14 11.22 7.03
CA ALA A 85 2.00 10.57 5.72
C ALA A 85 1.48 9.14 5.93
N ASP A 86 0.79 8.59 4.95
CA ASP A 86 0.42 7.17 4.92
C ASP A 86 1.38 6.38 4.01
N LEU A 87 1.82 6.99 2.92
CA LEU A 87 2.84 6.48 2.00
C LEU A 87 3.89 7.54 1.72
N TYR A 88 5.15 7.13 1.63
CA TYR A 88 6.25 7.96 1.14
C TYR A 88 6.96 7.27 -0.03
N LEU A 89 6.96 7.90 -1.21
CA LEU A 89 7.57 7.39 -2.42
C LEU A 89 8.85 8.17 -2.74
N SER A 90 9.93 7.44 -2.97
CA SER A 90 11.28 7.98 -3.12
C SER A 90 11.99 7.41 -4.35
N GLU A 91 12.91 8.19 -4.89
CA GLU A 91 13.79 7.81 -6.00
C GLU A 91 14.87 6.79 -5.59
N ASP A 92 14.98 6.48 -4.30
CA ASP A 92 15.91 5.51 -3.75
C ASP A 92 15.28 4.64 -2.65
N LEU A 93 16.06 3.66 -2.17
CA LEU A 93 15.73 2.81 -1.03
C LEU A 93 16.32 3.31 0.30
N VAL A 94 17.26 4.25 0.27
CA VAL A 94 17.96 4.74 1.46
C VAL A 94 16.99 5.49 2.37
N ARG A 95 16.17 6.38 1.80
CA ARG A 95 15.24 7.23 2.58
C ARG A 95 14.08 6.43 3.18
N PRO A 96 13.36 5.58 2.43
CA PRO A 96 12.40 4.66 3.02
C PRO A 96 12.98 3.80 4.15
N ARG A 97 14.20 3.26 3.97
CA ARG A 97 14.87 2.44 5.01
C ARG A 97 15.20 3.24 6.26
N ARG A 98 15.56 4.52 6.10
CA ARG A 98 15.78 5.44 7.23
C ARG A 98 14.50 5.65 8.04
N LEU A 99 13.34 5.81 7.38
CA LEU A 99 12.05 5.92 8.09
C LEU A 99 11.72 4.64 8.87
N VAL A 100 12.00 3.46 8.32
CA VAL A 100 11.84 2.19 9.07
C VAL A 100 12.81 2.12 10.25
N THR A 101 14.07 2.51 10.06
CA THR A 101 15.08 2.51 11.13
C THR A 101 14.70 3.44 12.28
N ALA A 102 13.98 4.54 11.98
CA ALA A 102 13.45 5.47 12.96
C ALA A 102 12.10 5.02 13.58
N ASP A 103 11.60 3.82 13.26
CA ASP A 103 10.26 3.32 13.62
C ASP A 103 9.11 4.25 13.17
N LEU A 104 9.34 5.00 12.09
CA LEU A 104 8.35 5.87 11.46
C LEU A 104 7.67 5.21 10.26
N ALA A 105 8.17 4.08 9.78
CA ALA A 105 7.53 3.27 8.74
C ALA A 105 7.63 1.79 9.09
N LYS A 106 6.71 0.98 8.56
CA LYS A 106 6.64 -0.46 8.84
C LYS A 106 7.35 -1.28 7.77
N HIS A 107 7.21 -0.87 6.51
CA HIS A 107 7.76 -1.62 5.38
C HIS A 107 8.41 -0.69 4.37
N VAL A 108 9.46 -1.19 3.72
CA VAL A 108 9.99 -0.63 2.48
C VAL A 108 9.70 -1.60 1.35
N ILE A 109 9.05 -1.11 0.31
CA ILE A 109 8.67 -1.86 -0.87
C ILE A 109 9.38 -1.25 -2.08
N PRO A 110 10.35 -1.95 -2.69
CA PRO A 110 10.83 -1.60 -4.01
C PRO A 110 9.69 -1.74 -5.02
N PHE A 111 9.40 -0.70 -5.80
CA PHE A 111 8.23 -0.73 -6.69
C PHE A 111 8.56 -0.45 -8.16
N ALA A 112 9.68 0.20 -8.46
CA ALA A 112 10.08 0.48 -9.83
C ALA A 112 11.60 0.68 -9.94
N ARG A 113 12.10 0.69 -11.17
CA ARG A 113 13.44 1.12 -11.54
C ARG A 113 13.37 2.29 -12.50
N GLN A 114 14.34 3.20 -12.41
CA GLN A 114 14.55 4.21 -13.44
C GLN A 114 14.97 3.52 -14.76
N GLY A 115 14.32 3.81 -15.89
CA GLY A 115 14.63 3.11 -17.14
C GLY A 115 16.02 3.40 -17.72
N HIS A 116 16.66 4.49 -17.27
CA HIS A 116 17.95 4.96 -17.76
C HIS A 116 19.09 4.83 -16.72
N CYS A 117 18.81 4.31 -15.52
CA CYS A 117 19.76 4.16 -14.43
C CYS A 117 19.43 2.93 -13.58
N ALA A 118 20.43 2.30 -12.97
CA ALA A 118 20.20 1.13 -12.11
C ALA A 118 19.50 1.46 -10.76
N ALA A 119 19.01 2.68 -10.57
CA ALA A 119 18.36 3.13 -9.35
C ALA A 119 17.00 2.43 -9.16
N ILE A 120 16.76 1.97 -7.94
CA ILE A 120 15.51 1.33 -7.52
C ILE A 120 14.74 2.34 -6.68
N LEU A 121 13.50 2.61 -7.10
CA LEU A 121 12.57 3.45 -6.36
C LEU A 121 11.97 2.67 -5.21
N GLY A 122 11.84 3.36 -4.07
CA GLY A 122 11.35 2.79 -2.83
C GLY A 122 10.08 3.46 -2.34
N MET A 123 9.17 2.66 -1.80
CA MET A 123 7.97 3.13 -1.11
C MET A 123 8.03 2.72 0.35
N ALA A 124 7.92 3.68 1.27
CA ALA A 124 7.70 3.41 2.68
C ALA A 124 6.20 3.38 2.98
N VAL A 125 5.74 2.31 3.63
CA VAL A 125 4.40 2.20 4.20
C VAL A 125 4.45 2.67 5.65
N VAL A 126 3.86 3.83 5.91
CA VAL A 126 3.94 4.55 7.20
C VAL A 126 2.80 4.17 8.14
N THR A 127 1.73 3.59 7.58
CA THR A 127 0.45 3.34 8.25
C THR A 127 0.03 1.88 8.09
N ASP A 128 -0.80 1.37 9.00
CA ASP A 128 -1.39 0.02 8.90
C ASP A 128 -2.73 0.01 8.15
N ARG A 129 -3.04 1.10 7.45
CA ARG A 129 -4.30 1.25 6.73
C ARG A 129 -4.36 0.37 5.48
N PRO A 130 -5.48 -0.33 5.25
CA PRO A 130 -5.63 -1.18 4.07
C PRO A 130 -5.59 -0.37 2.78
N GLU A 131 -6.03 0.89 2.77
CA GLU A 131 -5.98 1.73 1.56
C GLU A 131 -4.54 1.99 1.09
N ALA A 132 -3.59 2.12 2.02
CA ALA A 132 -2.18 2.29 1.71
C ALA A 132 -1.62 1.03 1.03
N LEU A 133 -1.98 -0.15 1.54
CA LEU A 133 -1.59 -1.44 0.97
C LEU A 133 -2.27 -1.70 -0.38
N LEU A 134 -3.52 -1.29 -0.57
CA LEU A 134 -4.22 -1.40 -1.85
C LEU A 134 -3.54 -0.55 -2.92
N PHE A 135 -3.21 0.71 -2.62
CA PHE A 135 -2.47 1.54 -3.57
C PHE A 135 -1.07 0.99 -3.83
N ALA A 136 -0.37 0.53 -2.79
CA ALA A 136 0.93 -0.11 -2.94
C ALA A 136 0.86 -1.36 -3.85
N THR A 137 -0.17 -2.18 -3.66
CA THR A 137 -0.40 -3.38 -4.48
C THR A 137 -0.75 -3.02 -5.91
N PHE A 138 -1.54 -1.95 -6.13
CA PHE A 138 -1.81 -1.44 -7.46
C PHE A 138 -0.52 -1.02 -8.17
N LEU A 139 0.37 -0.26 -7.52
CA LEU A 139 1.67 0.12 -8.10
C LEU A 139 2.52 -1.10 -8.49
N LEU A 140 2.41 -2.21 -7.76
CA LEU A 140 3.12 -3.45 -8.06
C LEU A 140 2.43 -4.33 -9.13
N SER A 141 1.15 -4.08 -9.42
CA SER A 141 0.38 -4.85 -10.40
C SER A 141 0.85 -4.60 -11.84
N GLU A 142 0.49 -5.48 -12.77
CA GLU A 142 0.78 -5.27 -14.21
C GLU A 142 0.21 -3.95 -14.73
N GLU A 143 -1.00 -3.57 -14.30
CA GLU A 143 -1.65 -2.32 -14.69
C GLU A 143 -0.89 -1.09 -14.16
N GLY A 144 -0.56 -1.07 -12.86
CA GLY A 144 0.23 0.00 -12.27
C GLY A 144 1.63 0.10 -12.89
N GLN A 145 2.27 -1.03 -13.17
CA GLN A 145 3.56 -1.06 -13.88
C GLN A 145 3.43 -0.56 -15.33
N ALA A 146 2.32 -0.84 -16.00
CA ALA A 146 2.06 -0.31 -17.34
C ALA A 146 1.89 1.22 -17.32
N VAL A 147 1.27 1.79 -16.28
CA VAL A 147 1.23 3.25 -16.06
C VAL A 147 2.64 3.80 -15.88
N LEU A 148 3.42 3.23 -14.95
CA LEU A 148 4.79 3.67 -14.68
C LEU A 148 5.69 3.54 -15.93
N ALA A 149 5.49 2.53 -16.77
CA ALA A 149 6.25 2.34 -18.00
C ALA A 149 6.05 3.46 -19.02
N ARG A 150 4.87 4.10 -19.08
CA ARG A 150 4.62 5.27 -19.95
C ARG A 150 5.50 6.45 -19.58
N HIS A 151 5.95 6.50 -18.31
CA HIS A 151 6.85 7.52 -17.78
C HIS A 151 8.32 7.07 -17.76
N GLY A 152 8.65 5.95 -18.41
CA GLY A 152 10.03 5.47 -18.55
C GLY A 152 10.56 4.67 -17.35
N PHE A 153 9.70 4.23 -16.44
CA PHE A 153 10.06 3.31 -15.37
C PHE A 153 9.94 1.86 -15.83
N ARG A 154 10.58 0.95 -15.10
CA ARG A 154 10.51 -0.50 -15.36
C ARG A 154 10.22 -1.29 -14.09
N PRO A 155 9.61 -2.48 -14.20
CA PRO A 155 9.46 -3.37 -13.05
C PRO A 155 10.82 -3.74 -12.45
N VAL A 156 10.85 -3.92 -11.13
CA VAL A 156 12.09 -4.30 -10.40
C VAL A 156 12.59 -5.69 -10.83
N ALA A 157 11.66 -6.57 -11.21
CA ALA A 157 11.93 -7.97 -11.53
C ALA A 157 12.35 -8.24 -12.99
N SER A 158 12.41 -7.20 -13.86
CA SER A 158 12.65 -7.39 -15.29
C SER A 158 14.08 -7.80 -15.70
N ASP A 159 15.01 -7.98 -14.74
CA ASP A 159 16.43 -8.31 -14.99
C ASP A 159 16.89 -9.61 -14.29
N LEU A 160 15.96 -10.50 -13.88
CA LEU A 160 16.29 -11.85 -13.39
C LEU A 160 16.48 -12.85 -14.54
#